data_AF-A0A970Y9X7-F1
#
_entry.id   AF-A0A970Y9X7-F1
#
_cell.length_a   1.000
_cell.length_b   1.000
_cell.length_c   1.000
_cell.angle_alpha   90.00
_cell.angle_beta   90.00
_cell.angle_gamma   90.00
#
_symmetry.space_group_name_H-M   'P 1'
#
loop_
_entity.id
_entity.type
_entity.pdbx_description
1 polymer ?
#
loop_
_entity_poly.entity_id
_entity_poly.type
_entity_poly.pdbx_seq_one_letter_code
_entity_poly.pdbx_strand_id
1 'polypeptide(L)'
;MEGSAVSNQSPEAPQFLERPLREFLDLLAGSAPTPGGGSASALGAAIGAALVSMVASLTVGSPKYAEAHQQAMELRARADEARGELQELVQRDAEAYDAFSQAAKMPKAEEEQRMAREGAMQQALVAATETPLRICRRAVVVCELSVIAAEIGNASAVSDAGVGAVLAEAAARGAALNVDINVGYLKDRDFAAQAKAEADGLVQRAAGLREKALAHTMSRL
;
A
#
# COMPACT_ATOMS: atom_id res chain seq x y z
N MET A 1 3.39 -43.49 29.00
CA MET A 1 3.06 -42.10 29.35
C MET A 1 3.87 -41.21 28.43
N GLU A 2 3.36 -40.96 27.22
CA GLU A 2 3.99 -40.08 26.23
C GLU A 2 3.42 -38.67 26.43
N GLY A 3 4.26 -37.77 26.92
CA GLY A 3 3.96 -36.35 27.04
C GLY A 3 4.09 -35.69 25.67
N SER A 4 2.95 -35.48 25.00
CA SER A 4 2.83 -34.62 23.83
C SER A 4 3.18 -33.19 24.22
N ALA A 5 4.29 -32.68 23.69
CA ALA A 5 4.65 -31.27 23.76
C ALA A 5 3.61 -30.44 22.98
N VAL A 6 2.72 -29.77 23.71
CA VAL A 6 1.85 -28.74 23.14
C VAL A 6 2.75 -27.58 22.76
N SER A 7 2.94 -27.39 21.45
CA SER A 7 3.57 -26.21 20.87
C SER A 7 2.77 -24.98 21.27
N ASN A 8 3.32 -24.17 22.16
CA ASN A 8 2.72 -22.92 22.61
C ASN A 8 3.02 -21.83 21.56
N GLN A 9 2.25 -21.80 20.47
CA GLN A 9 2.25 -20.65 19.59
C GLN A 9 1.53 -19.53 20.32
N SER A 10 2.25 -18.44 20.60
CA SER A 10 1.63 -17.19 21.06
C SER A 10 0.54 -16.77 20.07
N PRO A 11 -0.63 -16.28 20.52
CA PRO A 11 -1.64 -15.79 19.59
C PRO A 11 -1.02 -14.66 18.74
N GLU A 12 -1.08 -14.80 17.42
CA GLU A 12 -0.72 -13.72 16.50
C GLU A 12 -1.51 -12.48 16.90
N ALA A 13 -0.83 -11.34 17.01
CA ALA A 13 -1.49 -10.08 17.29
C ALA A 13 -2.52 -9.79 16.17
N PRO A 14 -3.74 -9.32 16.50
CA PRO A 14 -4.76 -9.08 15.48
C PRO A 14 -4.24 -8.08 14.45
N GLN A 15 -4.43 -8.41 13.17
CA GLN A 15 -3.99 -7.59 12.05
C GLN A 15 -4.63 -6.19 12.15
N PHE A 16 -3.94 -5.15 11.70
CA PHE A 16 -4.43 -3.77 11.85
C PHE A 16 -5.84 -3.53 11.28
N LEU A 17 -6.24 -4.26 10.24
CA LEU A 17 -7.56 -4.16 9.62
C LEU A 17 -8.66 -4.99 10.30
N GLU A 18 -8.30 -5.87 11.21
CA GLU A 18 -9.26 -6.60 12.07
C GLU A 18 -9.63 -5.80 13.32
N ARG A 19 -8.87 -4.74 13.60
CA ARG A 19 -9.15 -3.78 14.67
C ARG A 19 -10.19 -2.75 14.19
N PRO A 20 -10.97 -2.17 15.12
CA PRO A 20 -11.77 -1.00 14.79
C PRO A 20 -10.88 0.11 14.20
N LEU A 21 -11.32 0.78 13.13
CA LEU A 21 -10.56 1.86 12.50
C LEU A 21 -10.13 2.94 13.51
N ARG A 22 -10.96 3.19 14.54
CA ARG A 22 -10.60 4.07 15.66
C ARG A 22 -9.31 3.65 16.36
N GLU A 23 -9.16 2.36 16.65
CA GLU A 23 -7.97 1.83 17.30
C GLU A 23 -6.73 1.98 16.41
N PHE A 24 -6.86 1.72 15.11
CA PHE A 24 -5.76 1.95 14.16
C PHE A 24 -5.32 3.43 14.13
N LEU A 25 -6.28 4.37 14.14
CA LEU A 25 -5.99 5.80 14.19
C LEU A 25 -5.34 6.21 15.52
N ASP A 26 -5.79 5.65 16.64
CA ASP A 26 -5.20 5.89 17.96
C ASP A 26 -3.76 5.36 18.03
N LEU A 27 -3.48 4.20 17.41
CA LEU A 27 -2.13 3.64 17.31
C LEU A 27 -1.22 4.49 16.42
N LEU A 28 -1.70 4.95 15.26
CA LEU A 28 -0.97 5.87 14.37
C LEU A 28 -0.62 7.20 15.06
N ALA A 29 -1.52 7.70 15.92
CA ALA A 29 -1.31 8.94 16.68
C ALA A 29 -0.41 8.74 17.92
N GLY A 30 -0.13 7.50 18.29
CA GLY A 30 0.67 7.14 19.46
C GLY A 30 2.17 7.35 19.27
N SER A 31 2.94 7.01 20.31
CA SER A 31 4.41 7.04 20.28
C SER A 31 5.03 5.71 19.82
N ALA A 32 4.21 4.74 19.45
CA ALA A 32 4.69 3.46 18.94
C ALA A 32 5.33 3.68 17.55
N PRO A 33 6.41 2.96 17.22
CA PRO A 33 7.07 3.14 15.93
C PRO A 33 6.25 2.59 14.75
N THR A 34 5.29 1.70 15.01
CA THR A 34 4.38 1.10 14.04
C THR A 34 2.96 1.08 14.60
N PRO A 35 1.91 1.20 13.78
CA PRO A 35 1.94 1.50 12.33
C PRO A 35 2.44 2.92 12.03
N GLY A 36 2.95 3.14 10.82
CA GLY A 36 3.55 4.41 10.40
C GLY A 36 2.99 4.96 9.09
N GLY A 37 3.75 5.86 8.45
CA GLY A 37 3.37 6.51 7.20
C GLY A 37 3.20 5.54 6.01
N GLY A 38 3.99 4.45 5.97
CA GLY A 38 3.85 3.39 4.97
C GLY A 38 2.52 2.64 5.12
N SER A 39 2.21 2.15 6.32
CA SER A 39 0.90 1.54 6.65
C SER A 39 -0.28 2.47 6.31
N ALA A 40 -0.18 3.76 6.64
CA ALA A 40 -1.20 4.74 6.31
C ALA A 40 -1.36 4.95 4.79
N SER A 41 -0.25 4.95 4.05
CA SER A 41 -0.26 5.05 2.59
C SER A 41 -0.91 3.83 1.95
N ALA A 42 -0.57 2.62 2.40
CA ALA A 42 -1.21 1.38 1.96
C ALA A 42 -2.73 1.41 2.19
N LEU A 43 -3.16 1.84 3.38
CA LEU A 43 -4.58 1.98 3.71
C LEU A 43 -5.28 3.01 2.82
N GLY A 44 -4.66 4.17 2.57
CA GLY A 44 -5.20 5.21 1.70
C GLY A 44 -5.46 4.69 0.28
N ALA A 45 -4.51 3.98 -0.31
CA ALA A 45 -4.70 3.34 -1.61
C ALA A 45 -5.76 2.22 -1.57
N ALA A 46 -5.84 1.43 -0.49
CA ALA A 46 -6.86 0.39 -0.33
C ALA A 46 -8.28 0.98 -0.29
N ILE A 47 -8.45 2.13 0.37
CA ILE A 47 -9.71 2.89 0.36
C ILE A 47 -10.01 3.38 -1.07
N GLY A 48 -9.02 3.90 -1.78
CA GLY A 48 -9.17 4.30 -3.18
C GLY A 48 -9.64 3.14 -4.07
N ALA A 49 -9.04 1.96 -3.92
CA ALA A 49 -9.43 0.74 -4.63
C ALA A 49 -10.87 0.31 -4.29
N ALA A 50 -11.27 0.44 -3.02
CA ALA A 50 -12.63 0.14 -2.58
C ALA A 50 -13.67 1.07 -3.23
N LEU A 51 -13.37 2.37 -3.36
CA LEU A 51 -14.23 3.32 -4.08
C LEU A 51 -14.39 2.95 -5.56
N VAL A 52 -13.30 2.55 -6.23
CA VAL A 52 -13.36 2.07 -7.61
C VAL A 52 -14.23 0.81 -7.74
N SER A 53 -14.06 -0.15 -6.83
CA SER A 53 -14.89 -1.37 -6.77
C SER A 53 -16.38 -1.05 -6.57
N MET A 54 -16.69 -0.04 -5.75
CA MET A 54 -18.06 0.45 -5.56
C MET A 54 -18.64 1.05 -6.84
N VAL A 55 -17.91 1.93 -7.53
CA VAL A 55 -18.35 2.53 -8.80
C VAL A 55 -18.64 1.44 -9.84
N ALA A 56 -17.73 0.46 -9.96
CA ALA A 56 -17.89 -0.67 -10.85
C ALA A 56 -19.14 -1.50 -10.51
N SER A 57 -19.37 -1.78 -9.22
CA SER A 57 -20.54 -2.52 -8.74
C SER A 57 -21.86 -1.79 -9.04
N LEU A 58 -21.91 -0.48 -8.83
CA LEU A 58 -23.08 0.35 -9.15
C LEU A 58 -23.34 0.44 -10.66
N THR A 59 -22.31 0.27 -11.48
CA THR A 59 -22.41 0.24 -12.95
C THR A 59 -23.03 -1.08 -13.40
N VAL A 60 -22.52 -2.21 -12.90
CA VAL A 60 -23.06 -3.55 -13.17
C VAL A 60 -24.52 -3.68 -12.70
N GLY A 61 -24.85 -3.12 -11.54
CA GLY A 61 -26.20 -3.18 -10.98
C GLY A 61 -27.25 -2.34 -11.71
N SER A 62 -26.85 -1.53 -12.69
CA SER A 62 -27.74 -0.58 -13.36
C SER A 62 -28.02 -0.99 -14.81
N PRO A 63 -29.31 -1.19 -15.19
CA PRO A 63 -29.69 -1.47 -16.58
C PRO A 63 -29.29 -0.38 -17.58
N LYS A 64 -29.16 0.87 -17.10
CA LYS A 64 -28.74 2.02 -17.93
C LYS A 64 -27.34 1.85 -18.53
N TYR A 65 -26.47 1.10 -17.87
CA TYR A 65 -25.08 0.89 -18.28
C TYR A 65 -24.82 -0.53 -18.78
N ALA A 66 -25.84 -1.19 -19.34
CA ALA A 66 -25.75 -2.58 -19.83
C ALA A 66 -24.57 -2.82 -20.78
N GLU A 67 -24.28 -1.87 -21.67
CA GLU A 67 -23.15 -1.95 -22.60
C GLU A 67 -21.77 -1.97 -21.88
N ALA A 68 -21.69 -1.39 -20.68
CA ALA A 68 -20.47 -1.33 -19.88
C ALA A 68 -20.36 -2.46 -18.84
N HIS A 69 -21.36 -3.36 -18.72
CA HIS A 69 -21.39 -4.38 -17.66
C HIS A 69 -20.16 -5.28 -17.66
N GLN A 70 -19.75 -5.79 -18.81
CA GLN A 70 -18.60 -6.69 -18.91
C GLN A 70 -17.31 -5.98 -18.44
N GLN A 71 -17.08 -4.77 -18.96
CA GLN A 71 -15.91 -3.97 -18.59
C GLN A 71 -15.94 -3.56 -17.11
N ALA A 72 -17.12 -3.27 -16.55
CA ALA A 72 -17.28 -2.95 -15.14
C ALA A 72 -17.04 -4.17 -14.23
N MET A 73 -17.38 -5.39 -14.65
CA MET A 73 -17.05 -6.61 -13.91
C MET A 73 -15.53 -6.84 -13.85
N GLU A 74 -14.83 -6.65 -14.97
CA GLU A 74 -13.36 -6.76 -15.04
C GLU A 74 -12.67 -5.68 -14.21
N LEU A 75 -13.17 -4.44 -14.29
CA LEU A 75 -12.72 -3.32 -13.46
C LEU A 75 -12.86 -3.64 -11.97
N ARG A 76 -14.02 -4.16 -11.55
CA ARG A 76 -14.27 -4.54 -10.17
C ARG A 76 -13.29 -5.62 -9.70
N ALA A 77 -13.09 -6.68 -10.49
CA ALA A 77 -12.18 -7.76 -10.13
C ALA A 77 -10.75 -7.26 -9.89
N ARG A 78 -10.24 -6.41 -10.79
CA ARG A 78 -8.91 -5.79 -10.67
C ARG A 78 -8.81 -4.84 -9.48
N ALA A 79 -9.88 -4.10 -9.17
CA ALA A 79 -9.93 -3.21 -8.02
C ALA A 79 -9.95 -4.00 -6.70
N ASP A 80 -10.70 -5.10 -6.64
CA ASP A 80 -10.77 -5.99 -5.48
C ASP A 80 -9.42 -6.70 -5.24
N GLU A 81 -8.72 -7.13 -6.30
CA GLU A 81 -7.36 -7.68 -6.23
C GLU A 81 -6.37 -6.65 -5.68
N ALA A 82 -6.32 -5.45 -6.27
CA ALA A 82 -5.45 -4.38 -5.80
C ALA A 82 -5.74 -4.00 -4.34
N ARG A 83 -7.03 -3.96 -3.96
CA ARG A 83 -7.44 -3.72 -2.57
C ARG A 83 -6.89 -4.79 -1.64
N GLY A 84 -7.02 -6.07 -1.98
CA GLY A 84 -6.49 -7.17 -1.16
C GLY A 84 -4.99 -7.07 -0.95
N GLU A 85 -4.23 -6.84 -2.02
CA GLU A 85 -2.78 -6.65 -1.93
C GLU A 85 -2.40 -5.46 -1.04
N LEU A 86 -3.10 -4.33 -1.17
CA LEU A 86 -2.85 -3.13 -0.37
C LEU A 86 -3.21 -3.33 1.10
N GLN A 87 -4.25 -4.10 1.40
CA GLN A 87 -4.62 -4.46 2.77
C GLN A 87 -3.53 -5.29 3.44
N GLU A 88 -2.96 -6.27 2.74
CA GLU A 88 -1.81 -7.03 3.25
C GLU A 88 -0.58 -6.14 3.48
N LEU A 89 -0.36 -5.15 2.60
CA LEU A 89 0.77 -4.22 2.70
C LEU A 89 0.69 -3.31 3.93
N VAL A 90 -0.50 -3.04 4.49
CA VAL A 90 -0.64 -2.28 5.74
C VAL A 90 0.14 -2.94 6.88
N GLN A 91 0.02 -4.26 7.00
CA GLN A 91 0.70 -5.05 8.03
C GLN A 91 2.16 -5.29 7.68
N ARG A 92 2.47 -5.62 6.42
CA ARG A 92 3.85 -5.88 5.98
C ARG A 92 4.79 -4.69 6.18
N ASP A 93 4.28 -3.45 6.12
CA ASP A 93 5.08 -2.25 6.41
C ASP A 93 5.58 -2.23 7.86
N ALA A 94 4.69 -2.53 8.81
CA ALA A 94 5.03 -2.63 10.22
C ALA A 94 6.00 -3.80 10.49
N GLU A 95 5.75 -4.96 9.89
CA GLU A 95 6.63 -6.14 10.03
C GLU A 95 8.04 -5.88 9.49
N ALA A 96 8.16 -5.17 8.36
CA ALA A 96 9.46 -4.83 7.79
C ALA A 96 10.24 -3.87 8.70
N TYR A 97 9.55 -2.89 9.32
CA TYR A 97 10.17 -2.03 10.32
C TYR A 97 10.60 -2.82 11.57
N ASP A 98 9.77 -3.73 12.06
CA ASP A 98 10.08 -4.56 13.21
C ASP A 98 11.30 -5.46 12.96
N ALA A 99 11.43 -6.03 11.77
CA ALA A 99 12.61 -6.80 11.37
C ALA A 99 13.88 -5.93 11.39
N PHE A 100 13.82 -4.71 10.87
CA PHE A 100 14.95 -3.77 10.94
C PHE A 100 15.29 -3.40 12.39
N SER A 101 14.28 -3.13 13.21
CA SER A 101 14.44 -2.80 14.64
C SER A 101 15.09 -3.95 15.42
N GLN A 102 14.71 -5.20 15.13
CA GLN A 102 15.33 -6.38 15.72
C GLN A 102 16.79 -6.55 15.30
N ALA A 103 17.10 -6.39 14.00
CA ALA A 103 18.47 -6.42 13.51
C ALA A 103 19.34 -5.33 14.17
N ALA A 104 18.78 -4.13 14.37
CA ALA A 104 19.47 -3.02 15.02
C ALA A 104 19.82 -3.31 16.50
N LYS A 105 19.08 -4.22 17.17
CA LYS A 105 19.30 -4.62 18.57
C LYS A 105 20.31 -5.76 18.75
N MET A 106 20.80 -6.36 17.66
CA MET A 106 21.80 -7.44 17.74
C MET A 106 23.09 -6.99 18.47
N PRO A 107 23.83 -7.92 19.09
CA PRO A 107 25.12 -7.63 19.73
C PRO A 107 26.11 -6.95 18.78
N LYS A 108 27.01 -6.16 19.35
CA LYS A 108 27.99 -5.34 18.60
C LYS A 108 29.32 -5.16 19.32
N ALA A 109 29.64 -6.04 20.26
CA ALA A 109 30.87 -5.93 21.07
C ALA A 109 32.10 -6.42 20.28
N GLU A 110 31.94 -7.50 19.53
CA GLU A 110 33.01 -8.13 18.75
C GLU A 110 32.92 -7.76 17.26
N GLU A 111 34.01 -7.96 16.50
CA GLU A 111 34.02 -7.68 15.05
C GLU A 111 33.03 -8.56 14.30
N GLU A 112 33.01 -9.86 14.59
CA GLU A 112 32.06 -10.80 13.97
C GLU A 112 30.61 -10.42 14.26
N GLN A 113 30.31 -10.02 15.49
CA GLN A 113 28.98 -9.52 15.88
C GLN A 113 28.60 -8.25 15.13
N ARG A 114 29.55 -7.31 14.97
CA ARG A 114 29.33 -6.06 14.22
C ARG A 114 29.03 -6.34 12.74
N MET A 115 29.79 -7.23 12.11
CA MET A 115 29.56 -7.63 10.71
C MET A 115 28.21 -8.34 10.54
N ALA A 116 27.86 -9.28 11.42
CA ALA A 116 26.58 -9.99 11.37
C ALA A 116 25.39 -9.04 11.58
N ARG A 117 25.48 -8.14 12.56
CA ARG A 117 24.48 -7.09 12.81
C ARG A 117 24.30 -6.19 11.60
N GLU A 118 25.39 -5.73 11.00
CA GLU A 118 25.32 -4.86 9.83
C GLU A 118 24.67 -5.57 8.64
N GLY A 119 25.07 -6.82 8.36
CA GLY A 119 24.48 -7.63 7.30
C GLY A 119 22.97 -7.80 7.48
N ALA A 120 22.53 -8.16 8.69
CA ALA A 120 21.11 -8.30 9.01
C ALA A 120 20.34 -6.98 8.86
N MET A 121 20.93 -5.85 9.29
CA MET A 121 20.31 -4.54 9.13
C MET A 121 20.15 -4.16 7.65
N GLN A 122 21.16 -4.43 6.81
CA GLN A 122 21.09 -4.12 5.38
C GLN A 122 20.07 -5.00 4.66
N GLN A 123 20.00 -6.30 4.99
CA GLN A 123 18.97 -7.20 4.45
C GLN A 123 17.55 -6.76 4.84
N ALA A 124 17.34 -6.42 6.12
CA ALA A 124 16.06 -5.91 6.59
C ALA A 124 15.69 -4.58 5.92
N LEU A 125 16.67 -3.70 5.69
CA LEU A 125 16.44 -2.42 5.03
C LEU A 125 16.08 -2.57 3.55
N VAL A 126 16.66 -3.55 2.83
CA VAL A 126 16.25 -3.88 1.46
C VAL A 126 14.79 -4.32 1.45
N ALA A 127 14.40 -5.24 2.34
CA ALA A 127 13.00 -5.67 2.46
C ALA A 127 12.06 -4.51 2.84
N ALA A 128 12.48 -3.65 3.76
CA ALA A 128 11.74 -2.46 4.16
C ALA A 128 11.63 -1.41 3.04
N THR A 129 12.55 -1.41 2.06
CA THR A 129 12.46 -0.56 0.87
C THR A 129 11.49 -1.13 -0.17
N GLU A 130 11.40 -2.45 -0.27
CA GLU A 130 10.55 -3.12 -1.24
C GLU A 130 9.05 -2.97 -0.92
N THR A 131 8.67 -3.01 0.36
CA THR A 131 7.27 -2.81 0.79
C THR A 131 6.65 -1.49 0.28
N PRO A 132 7.24 -0.30 0.52
CA PRO A 132 6.72 0.95 0.00
C PRO A 132 6.81 1.04 -1.54
N LEU A 133 7.79 0.42 -2.21
CA LEU A 133 7.77 0.31 -3.67
C LEU A 133 6.54 -0.47 -4.17
N ARG A 134 6.19 -1.58 -3.52
CA ARG A 134 4.97 -2.33 -3.84
C ARG A 134 3.71 -1.49 -3.62
N ILE A 135 3.67 -0.68 -2.56
CA ILE A 135 2.56 0.27 -2.33
C ILE A 135 2.48 1.28 -3.49
N CYS A 136 3.60 1.90 -3.91
CA CYS A 136 3.63 2.82 -5.06
C CYS A 136 3.09 2.15 -6.34
N ARG A 137 3.55 0.93 -6.64
CA ARG A 137 3.12 0.17 -7.83
C ARG A 137 1.62 -0.11 -7.81
N ARG A 138 1.08 -0.53 -6.66
CA ARG A 138 -0.37 -0.78 -6.51
C ARG A 138 -1.19 0.50 -6.54
N ALA A 139 -0.70 1.57 -5.94
CA ALA A 139 -1.35 2.87 -5.99
C ALA A 139 -1.47 3.39 -7.44
N VAL A 140 -0.43 3.22 -8.28
CA VAL A 140 -0.52 3.52 -9.71
C VAL A 140 -1.64 2.70 -10.39
N VAL A 141 -1.73 1.39 -10.10
CA VAL A 141 -2.83 0.56 -10.63
C VAL A 141 -4.19 1.12 -10.21
N VAL A 142 -4.36 1.51 -8.95
CA VAL A 142 -5.62 2.12 -8.49
C VAL A 142 -5.93 3.42 -9.24
N CYS A 143 -4.93 4.27 -9.53
CA CYS A 143 -5.14 5.46 -10.37
C CYS A 143 -5.60 5.07 -11.79
N GLU A 144 -5.02 4.04 -12.41
CA GLU A 144 -5.44 3.56 -13.73
C GLU A 144 -6.88 3.06 -13.74
N LEU A 145 -7.24 2.26 -12.74
CA LEU A 145 -8.61 1.76 -12.59
C LEU A 145 -9.59 2.91 -12.31
N SER A 146 -9.15 3.95 -11.59
CA SER A 146 -9.94 5.14 -11.34
C SER A 146 -10.22 5.94 -12.62
N VAL A 147 -9.28 6.01 -13.57
CA VAL A 147 -9.52 6.61 -14.90
C VAL A 147 -10.65 5.85 -15.61
N ILE A 148 -10.55 4.52 -15.68
CA ILE A 148 -11.57 3.69 -16.33
C ILE A 148 -12.93 3.84 -15.64
N ALA A 149 -12.94 3.83 -14.30
CA ALA A 149 -14.17 4.03 -13.52
C ALA A 149 -14.80 5.40 -13.78
N ALA A 150 -14.00 6.46 -13.91
CA ALA A 150 -14.48 7.80 -14.23
C ALA A 150 -15.00 7.90 -15.67
N GLU A 151 -14.48 7.11 -16.62
CA GLU A 151 -14.94 7.07 -18.01
C GLU A 151 -16.26 6.32 -18.18
N ILE A 152 -16.33 5.07 -17.70
CA ILE A 152 -17.45 4.15 -18.00
C ILE A 152 -18.43 3.99 -16.85
N GLY A 153 -18.04 4.40 -15.64
CA GLY A 153 -18.78 4.09 -14.42
C GLY A 153 -20.10 4.85 -14.31
N ASN A 154 -20.90 4.45 -13.33
CA ASN A 154 -22.17 5.09 -13.04
C ASN A 154 -21.99 6.58 -12.70
N ALA A 155 -22.66 7.46 -13.45
CA ALA A 155 -22.59 8.92 -13.28
C ALA A 155 -22.93 9.38 -11.86
N SER A 156 -23.82 8.68 -11.13
CA SER A 156 -24.16 9.07 -9.75
C SER A 156 -23.03 8.81 -8.74
N ALA A 157 -22.00 8.06 -9.12
CA ALA A 157 -20.84 7.70 -8.30
C ALA A 157 -19.53 8.14 -8.97
N VAL A 158 -19.59 8.98 -10.01
CA VAL A 158 -18.39 9.37 -10.76
C VAL A 158 -17.41 10.20 -9.91
N SER A 159 -17.93 10.91 -8.89
CA SER A 159 -17.11 11.59 -7.88
C SER A 159 -16.23 10.63 -7.11
N ASP A 160 -16.72 9.41 -6.81
CA ASP A 160 -15.99 8.42 -6.04
C ASP A 160 -14.79 7.85 -6.81
N ALA A 161 -14.89 7.75 -8.13
CA ALA A 161 -13.74 7.42 -8.99
C ALA A 161 -12.65 8.50 -8.90
N GLY A 162 -13.05 9.77 -8.90
CA GLY A 162 -12.13 10.91 -8.73
C GLY A 162 -11.45 10.91 -7.37
N VAL A 163 -12.21 10.69 -6.28
CA VAL A 163 -11.66 10.55 -4.92
C VAL A 163 -10.71 9.36 -4.83
N GLY A 164 -11.06 8.22 -5.44
CA GLY A 164 -10.20 7.05 -5.51
C GLY A 164 -8.84 7.34 -6.13
N ALA A 165 -8.82 8.11 -7.22
CA ALA A 165 -7.58 8.54 -7.87
C ALA A 165 -6.74 9.45 -6.98
N VAL A 166 -7.36 10.40 -6.26
CA VAL A 166 -6.67 11.33 -5.34
C VAL A 166 -6.03 10.58 -4.17
N LEU A 167 -6.76 9.66 -3.56
CA LEU A 167 -6.24 8.86 -2.44
C LEU A 167 -5.08 7.96 -2.88
N ALA A 168 -5.19 7.34 -4.05
CA ALA A 168 -4.13 6.52 -4.61
C ALA A 168 -2.87 7.35 -4.94
N GLU A 169 -3.02 8.54 -5.50
CA GLU A 169 -1.88 9.42 -5.79
C GLU A 169 -1.17 9.89 -4.51
N ALA A 170 -1.95 10.30 -3.50
CA ALA A 170 -1.43 10.66 -2.19
C ALA A 170 -0.69 9.49 -1.53
N ALA A 171 -1.23 8.27 -1.64
CA ALA A 171 -0.58 7.06 -1.17
C ALA A 171 0.74 6.75 -1.89
N ALA A 172 0.81 6.93 -3.21
CA ALA A 172 2.05 6.77 -3.97
C ALA A 172 3.13 7.75 -3.47
N ARG A 173 2.76 9.02 -3.25
CA ARG A 173 3.68 10.02 -2.66
C ARG A 173 4.11 9.64 -1.25
N GLY A 174 3.15 9.26 -0.40
CA GLY A 174 3.42 8.88 0.98
C GLY A 174 4.37 7.68 1.08
N ALA A 175 4.14 6.65 0.27
CA ALA A 175 5.02 5.49 0.21
C ALA A 175 6.41 5.84 -0.36
N ALA A 176 6.51 6.71 -1.37
CA ALA A 176 7.79 7.17 -1.89
C ALA A 176 8.67 7.89 -0.85
N LEU A 177 8.06 8.63 0.10
CA LEU A 177 8.82 9.22 1.23
C LEU A 177 9.47 8.15 2.11
N ASN A 178 8.84 6.98 2.26
CA ASN A 178 9.40 5.86 3.02
C ASN A 178 10.55 5.20 2.23
N VAL A 179 10.43 5.10 0.90
CA VAL A 179 11.55 4.70 0.02
C VAL A 179 12.73 5.65 0.20
N ASP A 180 12.51 6.96 0.12
CA ASP A 180 13.55 7.99 0.24
C ASP A 180 14.32 7.91 1.56
N ILE A 181 13.60 7.67 2.67
CA ILE A 181 14.24 7.44 3.97
C ILE A 181 15.12 6.20 3.93
N ASN A 182 14.58 5.07 3.44
CA ASN A 182 15.30 3.79 3.47
C ASN A 182 16.53 3.78 2.56
N VAL A 183 16.46 4.35 1.36
CA VAL A 183 17.60 4.44 0.43
C VAL A 183 18.75 5.28 0.97
N GLY A 184 18.47 6.24 1.87
CA GLY A 184 19.49 7.00 2.58
C GLY A 184 20.40 6.12 3.46
N TYR A 185 19.87 5.01 3.99
CA TYR A 185 20.56 4.09 4.88
C TYR A 185 21.14 2.84 4.18
N LEU A 186 20.82 2.62 2.91
CA LEU A 186 21.30 1.49 2.12
C LEU A 186 22.78 1.67 1.71
N LYS A 187 23.57 0.61 1.88
CA LYS A 187 24.96 0.55 1.41
C LYS A 187 25.08 0.14 -0.05
N ASP A 188 24.16 -0.70 -0.53
CA ASP A 188 24.02 -1.00 -1.96
C ASP A 188 23.49 0.23 -2.68
N ARG A 189 24.40 0.96 -3.34
CA ARG A 189 24.08 2.23 -4.01
C ARG A 189 23.37 2.03 -5.35
N ASP A 190 23.55 0.89 -5.99
CA ASP A 190 22.88 0.59 -7.25
C ASP A 190 21.40 0.27 -6.99
N PHE A 191 21.12 -0.59 -6.00
CA PHE A 191 19.74 -0.85 -5.58
C PHE A 191 19.06 0.42 -5.05
N ALA A 192 19.75 1.21 -4.23
CA ALA A 192 19.21 2.47 -3.71
C ALA A 192 18.82 3.46 -4.84
N ALA A 193 19.68 3.61 -5.86
CA ALA A 193 19.40 4.48 -7.00
C ALA A 193 18.24 3.96 -7.85
N GLN A 194 18.17 2.65 -8.09
CA GLN A 194 17.08 2.02 -8.83
C GLN A 194 15.74 2.17 -8.10
N ALA A 195 15.70 1.86 -6.80
CA ALA A 195 14.52 2.01 -5.96
C ALA A 195 14.01 3.45 -5.96
N LYS A 196 14.91 4.43 -5.80
CA LYS A 196 14.54 5.84 -5.85
C LYS A 196 13.98 6.25 -7.21
N ALA A 197 14.68 5.91 -8.29
CA ALA A 197 14.24 6.26 -9.65
C ALA A 197 12.87 5.63 -9.98
N GLU A 198 12.64 4.40 -9.54
CA GLU A 198 11.35 3.73 -9.68
C GLU A 198 10.25 4.46 -8.92
N ALA A 199 10.46 4.77 -7.64
CA ALA A 199 9.49 5.49 -6.82
C ALA A 199 9.13 6.85 -7.43
N ASP A 200 10.13 7.62 -7.86
CA ASP A 200 9.94 8.93 -8.50
C ASP A 200 9.11 8.80 -9.79
N GLY A 201 9.40 7.79 -10.63
CA GLY A 201 8.65 7.51 -11.85
C GLY A 201 7.21 7.08 -11.59
N LEU A 202 6.98 6.25 -10.56
CA LEU A 202 5.64 5.82 -10.15
C LEU A 202 4.80 7.00 -9.63
N VAL A 203 5.39 7.90 -8.84
CA VAL A 203 4.72 9.11 -8.35
C VAL A 203 4.32 10.02 -9.51
N GLN A 204 5.21 10.25 -10.47
CA GLN A 204 4.90 11.06 -11.66
C GLN A 204 3.76 10.44 -12.48
N ARG A 205 3.79 9.12 -12.68
CA ARG A 205 2.72 8.40 -13.38
C ARG A 205 1.38 8.49 -12.64
N ALA A 206 1.38 8.30 -11.32
CA ALA A 206 0.19 8.44 -10.48
C ALA A 206 -0.43 9.84 -10.60
N ALA A 207 0.40 10.89 -10.55
CA ALA A 207 -0.04 12.27 -10.73
C ALA A 207 -0.73 12.49 -12.09
N GLY A 208 -0.12 12.03 -13.18
CA GLY A 208 -0.69 12.13 -14.52
C GLY A 208 -2.01 11.35 -14.68
N LEU A 209 -2.12 10.17 -14.09
CA LEU A 209 -3.35 9.39 -14.08
C LEU A 209 -4.45 10.04 -13.25
N ARG A 210 -4.10 10.63 -12.10
CA ARG A 210 -5.02 11.37 -11.25
C ARG A 210 -5.58 12.61 -11.96
N GLU A 211 -4.76 13.37 -12.69
CA GLU A 211 -5.25 14.44 -13.58
C GLU A 211 -6.28 13.93 -14.60
N LYS A 212 -5.99 12.81 -15.27
CA LYS A 212 -6.93 12.22 -16.24
C LYS A 212 -8.24 11.78 -15.58
N ALA A 213 -8.17 11.06 -14.45
CA ALA A 213 -9.35 10.59 -13.74
C ALA A 213 -10.24 11.77 -13.31
N LEU A 214 -9.64 12.84 -12.75
CA LEU A 214 -10.40 14.02 -12.37
C LEU A 214 -10.97 14.78 -13.57
N ALA A 215 -10.27 14.84 -14.70
CA ALA A 215 -10.82 15.44 -15.92
C ALA A 215 -12.09 14.68 -16.39
N HIS A 216 -12.04 13.34 -16.41
CA HIS A 216 -13.24 12.54 -16.72
C HIS A 216 -14.35 12.75 -15.68
N THR A 217 -14.02 12.72 -14.39
CA THR A 217 -14.99 12.98 -13.32
C THR A 217 -15.66 14.33 -13.51
N MET A 218 -14.89 15.42 -13.66
CA MET A 218 -15.43 16.78 -13.80
C MET A 218 -16.28 16.95 -15.05
N SER A 219 -15.95 16.25 -16.16
CA SER A 219 -16.77 16.29 -17.37
C SER A 219 -18.15 15.62 -17.24
N ARG A 220 -18.37 14.88 -16.14
CA ARG A 220 -19.56 14.05 -15.89
C ARG A 220 -20.31 14.42 -14.61
N LEU A 221 -19.83 15.42 -13.86
CA LEU A 221 -20.55 16.06 -12.74
C LEU A 221 -21.56 17.07 -13.28
#